data_AF-A0A945FHS1-F1
#
_entry.id   AF-A0A945FHS1-F1
#
_cell.length_a   1.000
_cell.length_b   1.000
_cell.length_c   1.000
_cell.angle_alpha   90.00
_cell.angle_beta   90.00
_cell.angle_gamma   90.00
#
_symmetry.space_group_name_H-M   'P 1'
#
loop_
_entity.id
_entity.type
_entity.pdbx_description
1 polymer ?
#
loop_
_entity_poly.entity_id
_entity_poly.type
_entity_poly.pdbx_seq_one_letter_code
_entity_poly.pdbx_strand_id
1 'polypeptide(L)'
;MSFWIDMRTEGNWQTGWTIFYWGWWISWSPFVGIFIARISKGRTLREFVLNVFVVPALVTFVWLAVFGGTGLHMEINNTAEIADVVNTDVALSLHTVLEHLPFSTVTVALGTLLVIVFFVTSSDSGSLVVDMITSGGHPNPHTSQRIFWAFSEGAVACVLLYSGGLKALQTASIITGFPIVILLLVGCYGLVKAFRVDAAVEGVPSKTDLVAGYDSNATSEISDKNPQSA
;
A
#
# COMPACT_ATOMS: atom_id res chain seq x y z
N MET A 1 -2.44 18.93 -12.19
CA MET A 1 -3.11 18.61 -10.91
C MET A 1 -2.18 18.73 -9.68
N SER A 2 -0.85 18.63 -9.82
CA SER A 2 0.08 18.51 -8.68
C SER A 2 0.09 19.67 -7.66
N PHE A 3 -0.33 20.88 -8.05
CA PHE A 3 -0.40 22.05 -7.17
C PHE A 3 -1.81 22.62 -7.07
N TRP A 4 -2.82 21.84 -7.44
CA TRP A 4 -4.20 22.30 -7.41
C TRP A 4 -4.73 22.31 -5.97
N ILE A 5 -5.20 23.46 -5.52
CA ILE A 5 -5.83 23.68 -4.22
C ILE A 5 -7.20 24.26 -4.48
N ASP A 6 -8.23 23.63 -3.93
CA ASP A 6 -9.59 24.12 -4.02
C ASP A 6 -9.78 25.27 -3.02
N MET A 7 -9.82 26.50 -3.54
CA MET A 7 -10.06 27.71 -2.73
C MET A 7 -11.55 28.00 -2.54
N ARG A 8 -12.45 27.17 -3.09
CA ARG A 8 -13.89 27.33 -2.92
C ARG A 8 -14.30 26.87 -1.52
N THR A 9 -15.04 27.72 -0.81
CA THR A 9 -15.58 27.42 0.53
C THR A 9 -16.51 26.20 0.58
N GLU A 10 -17.10 25.79 -0.54
CA GLU A 10 -18.00 24.63 -0.66
C GLU A 10 -17.36 23.43 -1.38
N GLY A 11 -16.10 23.54 -1.81
CA GLY A 11 -15.42 22.50 -2.58
C GLY A 11 -14.88 21.38 -1.69
N ASN A 12 -15.57 20.23 -1.64
CA ASN A 12 -15.12 19.04 -0.89
C ASN A 12 -14.43 17.98 -1.77
N TRP A 13 -14.24 18.27 -3.06
CA TRP A 13 -13.66 17.29 -3.99
C TRP A 13 -12.20 16.98 -3.65
N GLN A 14 -11.40 18.00 -3.31
CA GLN A 14 -9.98 17.80 -2.99
C GLN A 14 -9.80 16.88 -1.78
N THR A 15 -10.61 17.05 -0.75
CA THR A 15 -10.58 16.24 0.48
C THR A 15 -11.04 14.81 0.22
N GLY A 16 -12.15 14.64 -0.52
CA GLY A 16 -12.72 13.33 -0.82
C GLY A 16 -11.86 12.45 -1.73
N TRP A 17 -11.01 13.05 -2.57
CA TRP A 17 -10.19 12.33 -3.54
C TRP A 17 -8.70 12.49 -3.29
N THR A 18 -8.17 13.68 -3.57
CA THR A 18 -6.72 13.90 -3.61
C THR A 18 -6.10 13.71 -2.23
N ILE A 19 -6.59 14.42 -1.21
CA ILE A 19 -6.04 14.36 0.16
C ILE A 19 -6.28 12.98 0.78
N PHE A 20 -7.45 12.37 0.54
CA PHE A 20 -7.72 11.01 0.95
C PHE A 20 -6.67 10.02 0.40
N TYR A 21 -6.46 9.99 -0.92
CA TYR A 21 -5.47 9.09 -1.51
C TYR A 21 -4.05 9.38 -1.04
N TRP A 22 -3.65 10.64 -0.86
CA TRP A 22 -2.36 10.97 -0.24
C TRP A 22 -2.24 10.37 1.17
N GLY A 23 -3.24 10.61 2.02
CA GLY A 23 -3.26 10.07 3.38
C GLY A 23 -3.22 8.55 3.42
N TRP A 24 -3.96 7.89 2.52
CA TRP A 24 -3.94 6.44 2.37
C TRP A 24 -2.58 5.90 1.90
N TRP A 25 -2.00 6.43 0.82
CA TRP A 25 -0.71 5.94 0.34
C TRP A 25 0.41 6.16 1.37
N ILE A 26 0.37 7.28 2.09
CA ILE A 26 1.31 7.58 3.16
C ILE A 26 1.14 6.63 4.35
N SER A 27 -0.09 6.37 4.80
CA SER A 27 -0.31 5.45 5.94
C SER A 27 0.16 4.02 5.63
N TRP A 28 0.10 3.62 4.35
CA TRP A 28 0.56 2.31 3.88
C TRP A 28 2.06 2.24 3.56
N SER A 29 2.77 3.37 3.50
CA SER A 29 4.16 3.37 3.05
C SER A 29 5.12 2.53 3.89
N PRO A 30 4.99 2.39 5.23
CA PRO A 30 5.91 1.53 6.01
C PRO A 30 5.76 0.06 5.62
N PHE A 31 4.51 -0.39 5.42
CA PHE A 31 4.19 -1.74 4.98
C PHE A 31 4.78 -2.04 3.59
N VAL A 32 4.45 -1.21 2.62
CA VAL A 32 4.91 -1.36 1.23
C VAL A 32 6.43 -1.22 1.14
N GLY A 33 7.02 -0.32 1.91
CA GLY A 33 8.47 -0.07 1.94
C GLY A 33 9.27 -1.30 2.37
N ILE A 34 8.85 -1.99 3.44
CA ILE A 34 9.52 -3.21 3.91
C ILE A 34 9.40 -4.33 2.87
N PHE A 35 8.21 -4.51 2.29
CA PHE A 35 7.98 -5.52 1.27
C PHE A 35 8.87 -5.28 0.04
N ILE A 36 8.85 -4.05 -0.49
CA ILE A 36 9.64 -3.65 -1.65
C ILE A 36 11.13 -3.77 -1.37
N ALA A 37 11.60 -3.41 -0.16
CA ALA A 37 12.99 -3.58 0.24
C ALA A 37 13.44 -5.04 0.19
N ARG A 38 12.60 -5.97 0.70
CA ARG A 38 12.91 -7.41 0.73
C ARG A 38 13.04 -8.02 -0.66
N ILE A 39 12.12 -7.72 -1.57
CA ILE A 39 12.14 -8.27 -2.93
C ILE A 39 13.17 -7.58 -3.85
N SER A 40 13.80 -6.51 -3.38
CA SER A 40 14.77 -5.71 -4.13
C SER A 40 16.24 -6.00 -3.76
N LYS A 41 16.50 -7.05 -2.96
CA LYS A 41 17.87 -7.47 -2.61
C LYS A 41 18.71 -7.69 -3.89
N GLY A 42 19.91 -7.08 -3.93
CA GLY A 42 20.87 -7.23 -5.03
C GLY A 42 20.56 -6.41 -6.30
N ARG A 43 19.55 -5.53 -6.28
CA ARG A 43 19.26 -4.60 -7.39
C ARG A 43 20.02 -3.29 -7.22
N THR A 44 20.42 -2.67 -8.32
CA THR A 44 20.96 -1.30 -8.29
C THR A 44 19.86 -0.29 -7.95
N LEU A 45 20.22 0.87 -7.41
CA LEU A 45 19.24 1.93 -7.09
C LEU A 45 18.45 2.37 -8.33
N ARG A 46 19.07 2.40 -9.51
CA ARG A 46 18.40 2.75 -10.77
C ARG A 46 17.36 1.71 -11.18
N GLU A 47 17.72 0.43 -11.17
CA GLU A 47 16.79 -0.67 -11.45
C GLU A 47 15.65 -0.69 -10.44
N PHE A 48 15.97 -0.44 -9.16
CA PHE A 48 14.99 -0.34 -8.08
C PHE A 48 13.95 0.76 -8.37
N VAL A 49 14.40 2.00 -8.56
CA VAL A 49 13.52 3.15 -8.80
C VAL A 49 12.67 2.91 -10.05
N LEU A 50 13.28 2.53 -11.18
CA LEU A 50 12.52 2.31 -12.42
C LEU A 50 11.43 1.24 -12.25
N ASN A 51 11.74 0.11 -11.61
CA ASN A 51 10.76 -0.95 -11.41
C ASN A 51 9.60 -0.52 -10.50
N VAL A 52 9.90 0.19 -9.39
CA VAL A 52 8.91 0.63 -8.42
C VAL A 52 7.98 1.71 -8.99
N PHE A 53 8.47 2.56 -9.90
CA PHE A 53 7.62 3.56 -10.54
C PHE A 53 6.87 3.01 -11.76
N VAL A 54 7.55 2.30 -12.67
CA VAL A 54 6.99 1.95 -13.98
C VAL A 54 6.02 0.78 -13.90
N VAL A 55 6.39 -0.30 -13.21
CA VAL A 55 5.57 -1.52 -13.21
C VAL A 55 4.21 -1.28 -12.57
N PRO A 56 4.10 -0.69 -11.35
CA PRO A 56 2.80 -0.40 -10.77
C PRO A 56 1.99 0.62 -11.58
N ALA A 57 2.64 1.66 -12.13
CA ALA A 57 1.95 2.66 -12.95
C ALA A 57 1.31 2.03 -14.20
N LEU A 58 1.99 1.12 -14.87
CA LEU A 58 1.45 0.42 -16.03
C LEU A 58 0.28 -0.50 -15.66
N VAL A 59 0.40 -1.24 -14.56
CA VAL A 59 -0.68 -2.11 -14.08
C VAL A 59 -1.91 -1.29 -13.70
N THR A 60 -1.74 -0.20 -12.95
CA THR A 60 -2.82 0.73 -12.60
C THR A 60 -3.42 1.39 -13.84
N PHE A 61 -2.59 1.78 -14.81
CA PHE A 61 -3.06 2.35 -16.07
C PHE A 61 -3.95 1.37 -16.84
N VAL A 62 -3.50 0.11 -17.01
CA VAL A 62 -4.28 -0.93 -17.69
C VAL A 62 -5.58 -1.19 -16.92
N TRP A 63 -5.51 -1.29 -15.59
CA TRP A 63 -6.70 -1.50 -14.76
C TRP A 63 -7.74 -0.38 -14.93
N LEU A 64 -7.32 0.89 -14.82
CA LEU A 64 -8.20 2.04 -14.99
C LEU A 64 -8.71 2.17 -16.43
N ALA A 65 -7.88 1.88 -17.44
CA ALA A 65 -8.28 1.91 -18.83
C ALA A 65 -9.34 0.85 -19.14
N VAL A 66 -9.18 -0.37 -18.63
CA VAL A 66 -10.12 -1.47 -18.85
C VAL A 66 -11.40 -1.24 -18.06
N PHE A 67 -11.35 -1.17 -16.73
CA PHE A 67 -12.56 -1.10 -15.90
C PHE A 67 -13.19 0.29 -15.90
N GLY A 68 -12.38 1.34 -15.74
CA GLY A 68 -12.86 2.72 -15.78
C GLY A 68 -13.35 3.11 -17.17
N GLY A 69 -12.65 2.70 -18.23
CA GLY A 69 -13.09 2.89 -19.60
C GLY A 69 -14.39 2.14 -19.92
N THR A 70 -14.54 0.90 -19.44
CA THR A 70 -15.78 0.12 -19.62
C THR A 70 -16.95 0.76 -18.89
N GLY A 71 -16.79 1.15 -17.62
CA GLY A 71 -17.83 1.82 -16.85
C GLY A 71 -18.25 3.15 -17.50
N LEU A 72 -17.29 3.95 -17.96
CA LEU A 72 -17.58 5.19 -18.67
C LEU A 72 -18.29 4.95 -20.00
N HIS A 73 -17.91 3.92 -20.75
CA HIS A 73 -18.58 3.54 -22.00
C HIS A 73 -20.03 3.09 -21.74
N MET A 74 -20.30 2.36 -20.67
CA MET A 74 -21.66 1.95 -20.31
C MET A 74 -22.54 3.15 -19.92
N GLU A 75 -21.99 4.10 -19.16
CA GLU A 75 -22.68 5.33 -18.77
C GLU A 75 -23.02 6.20 -19.99
N ILE A 76 -22.03 6.49 -20.84
CA ILE A 76 -22.22 7.35 -22.03
C ILE A 76 -23.25 6.76 -23.00
N ASN A 77 -23.30 5.43 -23.12
CA ASN A 77 -24.25 4.74 -23.99
C ASN A 77 -25.59 4.40 -23.30
N ASN A 78 -25.83 4.88 -22.08
CA ASN A 78 -27.03 4.59 -21.28
C ASN A 78 -27.33 3.09 -21.15
N THR A 79 -26.28 2.26 -21.10
CA THR A 79 -26.39 0.80 -20.95
C THR A 79 -26.53 0.40 -19.48
N ALA A 80 -25.93 1.19 -18.58
CA ALA A 80 -26.04 1.05 -17.13
C ALA A 80 -25.89 2.44 -16.50
N GLU A 81 -26.67 2.73 -15.45
CA GLU A 81 -26.64 3.98 -14.68
C GLU A 81 -25.55 3.92 -13.60
N ILE A 82 -24.29 3.81 -14.03
CA ILE A 82 -23.13 3.64 -13.13
C ILE A 82 -22.97 4.86 -12.21
N ALA A 83 -23.24 6.07 -12.70
CA ALA A 83 -23.14 7.29 -11.92
C ALA A 83 -24.09 7.28 -10.70
N ASP A 84 -25.33 6.85 -10.89
CA ASP A 84 -26.32 6.79 -9.81
C ASP A 84 -26.02 5.68 -8.80
N VAL A 85 -25.52 4.54 -9.27
CA VAL A 85 -25.02 3.48 -8.38
C VAL A 85 -23.86 3.98 -7.53
N VAL A 86 -22.86 4.66 -8.13
CA VAL A 86 -21.70 5.21 -7.40
C VAL A 86 -22.12 6.23 -6.35
N ASN A 87 -23.12 7.07 -6.65
CA ASN A 87 -23.66 8.05 -5.70
C ASN A 87 -24.38 7.40 -4.52
N THR A 88 -24.96 6.21 -4.72
CA THR A 88 -25.65 5.46 -3.68
C THR A 88 -24.67 4.63 -2.84
N ASP A 89 -23.89 3.79 -3.50
CA ASP A 89 -22.85 2.97 -2.89
C ASP A 89 -21.72 2.67 -3.89
N VAL A 90 -20.57 3.27 -3.63
CA VAL A 90 -19.34 3.08 -4.42
C VAL A 90 -18.94 1.60 -4.49
N ALA A 91 -19.22 0.80 -3.45
CA ALA A 91 -18.87 -0.61 -3.40
C ALA A 91 -19.60 -1.46 -4.45
N LEU A 92 -20.78 -1.02 -4.91
CA LEU A 92 -21.56 -1.73 -5.92
C LEU A 92 -21.12 -1.43 -7.36
N SER A 93 -20.35 -0.36 -7.58
CA SER A 93 -19.96 0.09 -8.92
C SER A 93 -19.30 -0.98 -9.78
N LEU A 94 -18.32 -1.72 -9.23
CA LEU A 94 -17.67 -2.82 -9.95
C LEU A 94 -18.64 -3.97 -10.22
N HIS A 95 -19.53 -4.26 -9.27
CA HIS A 95 -20.52 -5.33 -9.43
C HIS A 95 -21.46 -5.03 -10.59
N THR A 96 -22.00 -3.82 -10.65
CA THR A 96 -22.89 -3.38 -11.74
C THR A 96 -22.19 -3.44 -13.10
N VAL A 97 -20.91 -3.04 -13.18
CA VAL A 97 -20.15 -3.19 -14.44
C VAL A 97 -20.05 -4.66 -14.85
N LEU A 98 -19.75 -5.57 -13.92
CA LEU A 98 -19.62 -7.00 -14.22
C LEU A 98 -20.96 -7.67 -14.58
N GLU A 99 -22.07 -7.19 -14.02
CA GLU A 99 -23.42 -7.67 -14.33
C GLU A 99 -23.83 -7.40 -15.79
N HIS A 100 -23.33 -6.32 -16.38
CA HIS A 100 -23.62 -5.92 -17.75
C HIS A 100 -22.65 -6.52 -18.78
N LEU A 101 -21.70 -7.36 -18.34
CA LEU A 101 -20.80 -8.10 -19.22
C LEU A 101 -21.36 -9.51 -19.54
N PRO A 102 -20.98 -10.09 -20.69
CA PRO A 102 -21.36 -11.48 -20.99
C PRO A 102 -20.84 -12.43 -19.90
N PHE A 103 -21.61 -13.48 -19.60
CA PHE A 103 -21.33 -14.42 -18.50
C PHE A 103 -21.33 -13.77 -17.11
N SER A 104 -22.20 -12.78 -16.89
CA SER A 104 -22.32 -12.00 -15.65
C SER A 104 -22.26 -12.82 -14.37
N THR A 105 -22.99 -13.93 -14.27
CA THR A 105 -22.98 -14.80 -13.08
C THR A 105 -21.56 -15.30 -12.73
N VAL A 106 -20.75 -15.64 -13.74
CA VAL A 106 -19.39 -16.14 -13.56
C VAL A 106 -18.43 -14.99 -13.24
N THR A 107 -18.51 -13.89 -13.97
CA THR A 107 -17.61 -12.73 -13.78
C THR A 107 -17.84 -12.06 -12.42
N VAL A 108 -19.10 -11.92 -12.01
CA VAL A 108 -19.47 -11.41 -10.68
C VAL A 108 -18.96 -12.34 -9.57
N ALA A 109 -19.23 -13.65 -9.66
CA ALA A 109 -18.78 -14.61 -8.66
C ALA A 109 -17.24 -14.62 -8.54
N LEU A 110 -16.53 -14.59 -9.66
CA LEU A 110 -15.08 -14.51 -9.70
C LEU A 110 -14.57 -13.19 -9.13
N GLY A 111 -15.21 -12.06 -9.47
CA GLY A 111 -14.87 -10.75 -8.94
C GLY A 111 -14.99 -10.70 -7.42
N THR A 112 -16.09 -11.18 -6.88
CA THR A 112 -16.30 -11.28 -5.42
C THR A 112 -15.24 -12.18 -4.77
N LEU A 113 -14.95 -13.35 -5.36
CA LEU A 113 -13.91 -14.25 -4.85
C LEU A 113 -12.53 -13.57 -4.85
N LEU A 114 -12.17 -12.86 -5.92
CA LEU A 114 -10.90 -12.15 -6.02
C LEU A 114 -10.77 -11.04 -4.98
N VAL A 115 -11.85 -10.28 -4.71
CA VAL A 115 -11.86 -9.27 -3.64
C VAL A 115 -11.64 -9.92 -2.27
N ILE A 116 -12.28 -11.07 -2.00
CA ILE A 116 -12.09 -11.81 -0.74
C ILE A 116 -10.64 -12.29 -0.60
N VAL A 117 -10.10 -12.92 -1.65
CA VAL A 117 -8.69 -13.40 -1.64
C VAL A 117 -7.74 -12.23 -1.46
N PHE A 118 -7.92 -11.13 -2.19
CA PHE A 118 -7.09 -9.94 -2.07
C PHE A 118 -7.14 -9.36 -0.65
N PHE A 119 -8.32 -9.29 -0.04
CA PHE A 119 -8.49 -8.82 1.32
C PHE A 119 -7.75 -9.72 2.32
N VAL A 120 -7.93 -11.04 2.24
CA VAL A 120 -7.28 -12.01 3.14
C VAL A 120 -5.76 -11.97 2.99
N THR A 121 -5.24 -11.99 1.76
CA THR A 121 -3.79 -11.94 1.51
C THR A 121 -3.17 -10.61 1.94
N SER A 122 -3.87 -9.49 1.73
CA SER A 122 -3.39 -8.17 2.15
C SER A 122 -3.38 -8.03 3.66
N SER A 123 -4.44 -8.50 4.33
CA SER A 123 -4.53 -8.54 5.80
C SER A 123 -3.41 -9.41 6.39
N ASP A 124 -3.21 -10.62 5.87
CA ASP A 124 -2.14 -11.53 6.32
C ASP A 124 -0.74 -10.92 6.20
N SER A 125 -0.48 -10.21 5.09
CA SER A 125 0.79 -9.50 4.87
C SER A 125 0.94 -8.30 5.80
N GLY A 126 -0.13 -7.52 5.99
CA GLY A 126 -0.14 -6.34 6.86
C GLY A 126 0.18 -6.69 8.30
N SER A 127 -0.55 -7.66 8.87
CA SER A 127 -0.35 -8.08 10.25
C SER A 127 1.03 -8.68 10.50
N LEU A 128 1.64 -9.31 9.48
CA LEU A 128 3.03 -9.78 9.55
C LEU A 128 4.02 -8.62 9.73
N VAL A 129 3.82 -7.51 9.02
CA VAL A 129 4.71 -6.35 9.14
C VAL A 129 4.51 -5.63 10.47
N VAL A 130 3.28 -5.50 10.94
CA VAL A 130 3.00 -4.94 12.27
C VAL A 130 3.67 -5.78 13.35
N ASP A 131 3.61 -7.11 13.23
CA ASP A 131 4.27 -8.03 14.13
C ASP A 131 5.80 -7.88 14.10
N MET A 132 6.42 -7.74 12.92
CA MET A 132 7.85 -7.47 12.79
C MET A 132 8.26 -6.16 13.49
N ILE A 133 7.49 -5.09 13.33
CA ILE A 133 7.80 -3.78 13.93
C ILE A 133 7.67 -3.85 15.45
N THR A 134 6.63 -4.54 15.95
CA THR A 134 6.34 -4.65 17.39
C THR A 134 7.18 -5.69 18.12
N SER A 135 7.86 -6.58 17.41
CA SER A 135 8.81 -7.56 17.95
C SER A 135 10.27 -7.11 17.88
N GLY A 136 10.55 -5.83 17.62
CA GLY A 136 11.92 -5.29 17.55
C GLY A 136 12.65 -5.58 16.24
N GLY A 137 11.90 -5.86 15.16
CA GLY A 137 12.42 -6.13 13.83
C GLY A 137 12.69 -7.60 13.54
N HIS A 138 12.23 -8.54 14.37
CA HIS A 138 12.44 -9.96 14.11
C HIS A 138 11.78 -10.37 12.79
N PRO A 139 12.52 -10.99 11.85
CA PRO A 139 11.99 -11.31 10.52
C PRO A 139 10.94 -12.43 10.54
N ASN A 140 10.89 -13.24 11.59
CA ASN A 140 9.90 -14.30 11.80
C ASN A 140 9.37 -14.22 13.24
N PRO A 141 8.44 -13.29 13.53
CA PRO A 141 7.87 -13.14 14.85
C PRO A 141 6.92 -14.29 15.22
N HIS A 142 6.57 -14.41 16.50
CA HIS A 142 5.79 -15.54 17.01
C HIS A 142 4.34 -15.50 16.51
N THR A 143 3.83 -16.61 15.96
CA THR A 143 2.52 -16.69 15.29
C THR A 143 1.35 -16.17 16.14
N SER A 144 1.41 -16.31 17.47
CA SER A 144 0.39 -15.78 18.38
C SER A 144 0.26 -14.25 18.32
N GLN A 145 1.38 -13.52 18.17
CA GLN A 145 1.39 -12.06 18.09
C GLN A 145 0.83 -11.61 16.74
N ARG A 146 1.18 -12.30 15.65
CA ARG A 146 0.56 -12.11 14.33
C ARG A 146 -0.96 -12.26 14.36
N ILE A 147 -1.47 -13.32 14.98
CA ILE A 147 -2.92 -13.56 15.11
C ILE A 147 -3.58 -12.41 15.88
N PHE A 148 -2.96 -11.94 16.97
CA PHE A 148 -3.45 -10.80 17.73
C PHE A 148 -3.57 -9.54 16.85
N TRP A 149 -2.55 -9.22 16.04
CA TRP A 149 -2.60 -8.06 15.14
C TRP A 149 -3.65 -8.21 14.04
N ALA A 150 -3.77 -9.39 13.43
CA ALA A 150 -4.80 -9.66 12.41
C ALA A 150 -6.23 -9.46 12.96
N PHE A 151 -6.51 -9.97 14.17
CA PHE A 151 -7.81 -9.77 14.81
C PHE A 151 -8.05 -8.31 15.21
N SER A 152 -7.03 -7.62 15.70
CA SER A 152 -7.14 -6.21 16.11
C SER A 152 -7.42 -5.29 14.93
N GLU A 153 -6.73 -5.49 13.81
CA GLU A 153 -6.95 -4.76 12.54
C GLU A 153 -8.37 -5.01 12.02
N GLY A 154 -8.82 -6.27 12.01
CA GLY A 154 -10.20 -6.63 11.63
C GLY A 154 -11.25 -6.00 12.55
N ALA A 155 -11.02 -5.99 13.86
CA ALA A 155 -11.92 -5.38 14.83
C ALA A 155 -12.05 -3.87 14.62
N VAL A 156 -10.93 -3.17 14.38
CA VAL A 156 -10.92 -1.73 14.07
C VAL A 156 -11.69 -1.47 12.77
N ALA A 157 -11.46 -2.25 11.72
CA ALA A 157 -12.18 -2.13 10.45
C ALA A 157 -13.69 -2.32 10.63
N CYS A 158 -14.12 -3.34 11.38
CA CYS A 158 -15.53 -3.58 11.69
C CYS A 158 -16.18 -2.41 12.44
N VAL A 159 -15.49 -1.86 13.46
CA VAL A 159 -16.00 -0.72 14.24
C VAL A 159 -16.12 0.54 13.38
N LEU A 160 -15.13 0.84 12.55
CA LEU A 160 -15.15 2.00 11.66
C LEU A 160 -16.26 1.88 10.61
N LEU A 161 -16.42 0.69 10.00
CA LEU A 161 -17.49 0.43 9.05
C LEU A 161 -18.87 0.56 9.71
N TYR A 162 -19.05 -0.01 10.90
CA TYR A 162 -20.33 0.05 11.62
C TYR A 162 -20.68 1.48 12.08
N SER A 163 -19.70 2.26 12.53
CA SER A 163 -19.94 3.59 13.12
C SER A 163 -20.13 4.71 12.09
N GLY A 164 -19.44 4.66 10.94
CA GLY A 164 -19.53 5.73 9.95
C GLY A 164 -19.17 5.32 8.52
N GLY A 165 -19.14 4.02 8.23
CA GLY A 165 -18.95 3.48 6.89
C GLY A 165 -17.66 3.94 6.21
N LEU A 166 -17.73 4.12 4.88
CA LEU A 166 -16.61 4.55 4.06
C LEU A 166 -16.02 5.89 4.53
N LYS A 167 -16.86 6.83 4.96
CA LYS A 167 -16.41 8.15 5.42
C LYS A 167 -15.55 8.06 6.68
N ALA A 168 -15.91 7.19 7.62
CA ALA A 168 -15.10 6.93 8.82
C ALA A 168 -13.74 6.32 8.45
N LEU A 169 -13.71 5.35 7.54
CA LEU A 169 -12.46 4.75 7.04
C LEU A 169 -11.56 5.80 6.35
N GLN A 170 -12.12 6.64 5.47
CA GLN A 170 -11.38 7.71 4.80
C GLN A 170 -10.78 8.70 5.82
N THR A 171 -11.58 9.11 6.81
CA THR A 171 -11.15 10.05 7.85
C THR A 171 -10.03 9.45 8.71
N ALA A 172 -10.18 8.20 9.14
CA ALA A 172 -9.15 7.49 9.89
C ALA A 172 -7.83 7.39 9.11
N SER A 173 -7.90 7.13 7.79
CA SER A 173 -6.72 7.08 6.93
C SER A 173 -6.02 8.44 6.82
N ILE A 174 -6.75 9.55 6.73
CA ILE A 174 -6.15 10.89 6.67
C ILE A 174 -5.46 11.24 8.00
N ILE A 175 -6.13 10.99 9.13
CA ILE A 175 -5.59 11.30 10.46
C ILE A 175 -4.33 10.49 10.75
N THR A 176 -4.32 9.20 10.39
CA THR A 176 -3.16 8.32 10.58
C THR A 176 -2.02 8.62 9.61
N GLY A 177 -2.32 9.05 8.38
CA GLY A 177 -1.29 9.45 7.42
C GLY A 177 -0.47 10.66 7.88
N PHE A 178 -1.10 11.64 8.56
CA PHE A 178 -0.45 12.87 8.99
C PHE A 178 0.83 12.68 9.85
N PRO A 179 0.82 11.93 10.97
CA PRO A 179 2.04 11.68 11.74
C PRO A 179 3.09 10.88 10.96
N ILE A 180 2.66 9.98 10.07
CA ILE A 180 3.56 9.18 9.23
C ILE A 180 4.31 10.07 8.22
N VAL A 181 3.70 11.16 7.72
CA VAL A 181 4.40 12.15 6.89
C VAL A 181 5.67 12.66 7.59
N ILE A 182 5.58 13.00 8.87
CA ILE A 182 6.71 13.52 9.64
C ILE A 182 7.83 12.47 9.69
N LEU A 183 7.49 11.21 9.96
CA LEU A 183 8.45 10.11 9.96
C LEU A 183 9.08 9.89 8.58
N LEU A 184 8.30 9.97 7.51
CA LEU A 184 8.82 9.86 6.15
C LEU A 184 9.78 10.99 5.79
N LEU A 185 9.50 12.23 6.19
CA LEU A 185 10.41 13.36 5.96
C LEU A 185 11.75 13.16 6.68
N VAL A 186 11.71 12.68 7.92
CA VAL A 186 12.92 12.30 8.67
C VAL A 186 13.66 11.15 7.96
N GLY A 187 12.92 10.15 7.47
CA GLY A 187 13.47 9.04 6.67
C GLY A 187 14.15 9.51 5.38
N CYS A 188 13.53 10.43 4.64
CA CYS A 188 14.09 11.03 3.43
C CYS A 188 15.39 11.78 3.75
N TYR A 189 15.42 12.56 4.84
CA TYR A 189 16.64 13.23 5.27
C TYR A 189 17.76 12.23 5.63
N GLY A 190 17.42 11.17 6.37
CA GLY A 190 18.33 10.08 6.70
C GLY A 190 18.88 9.39 5.45
N LEU A 191 18.03 9.13 4.45
CA LEU A 191 18.40 8.52 3.18
C LEU A 191 19.37 9.40 2.38
N VAL A 192 19.11 10.71 2.29
CA VAL A 192 20.03 11.66 1.64
C VAL A 192 21.38 11.69 2.35
N LYS A 193 21.39 11.68 3.68
CA LYS A 193 22.64 11.61 4.46
C LYS A 193 23.39 10.30 4.18
N ALA A 194 22.69 9.16 4.17
CA ALA A 194 23.26 7.86 3.89
C ALA A 194 23.90 7.81 2.48
N PHE A 195 23.18 8.29 1.46
CA PHE A 195 23.71 8.35 0.09
C PHE A 195 24.90 9.29 -0.07
N ARG A 196 24.98 10.39 0.71
CA ARG A 196 26.17 11.25 0.70
C ARG A 196 27.39 10.57 1.28
N VAL A 197 27.21 9.74 2.31
CA VAL A 197 28.31 8.94 2.89
C VAL A 197 28.73 7.85 1.91
N ASP A 198 27.76 7.15 1.32
CA ASP A 198 28.00 6.08 0.35
C ASP A 198 28.73 6.60 -0.91
N ALA A 199 28.32 7.76 -1.44
CA ALA A 199 28.96 8.40 -2.59
C ALA A 199 30.40 8.89 -2.32
N ALA A 200 30.80 8.99 -1.05
CA ALA A 200 32.17 9.32 -0.68
C ALA A 200 33.10 8.10 -0.65
N VAL A 201 32.56 6.87 -0.76
CA VAL A 201 33.32 5.63 -0.89
C VAL A 201 33.75 5.46 -2.35
N GLU A 202 35.04 5.25 -2.59
CA GLU A 202 35.56 5.04 -3.94
C GLU A 202 35.26 3.62 -4.44
N GLY A 203 34.65 3.52 -5.63
CA GLY A 203 34.37 2.27 -6.32
C GLY A 203 32.88 2.01 -6.54
N VAL A 204 32.52 1.31 -7.62
CA VAL A 204 31.15 0.82 -7.84
C VAL A 204 31.10 -0.61 -7.33
N PRO A 205 30.28 -0.94 -6.30
CA PRO A 205 30.17 -2.30 -5.81
C PRO A 205 29.71 -3.24 -6.94
N SER A 206 30.40 -4.36 -7.11
CA SER A 206 29.92 -5.42 -8.00
C SER A 206 28.62 -6.01 -7.45
N LYS A 207 27.79 -6.61 -8.32
CA LYS A 207 26.57 -7.34 -7.86
C LYS A 207 26.89 -8.41 -6.81
N THR A 208 28.09 -8.99 -6.86
CA THR A 208 28.59 -9.93 -5.84
C THR A 208 28.84 -9.26 -4.49
N ASP A 209 29.37 -8.03 -4.49
CA ASP A 209 29.69 -7.26 -3.28
C ASP A 209 28.41 -6.79 -2.58
N LEU A 210 27.37 -6.44 -3.36
CA LEU A 210 26.04 -6.08 -2.85
C LEU A 210 25.36 -7.24 -2.11
N VAL A 211 25.65 -8.49 -2.48
CA VAL A 211 25.10 -9.67 -1.80
C VAL A 211 25.94 -10.00 -0.57
N ALA A 212 27.27 -9.93 -0.67
CA ALA A 212 28.20 -10.28 0.42
C ALA A 212 28.15 -9.31 1.62
N GLY A 213 28.11 -7.99 1.38
CA GLY A 213 28.07 -6.97 2.45
C GLY A 213 26.79 -6.98 3.28
N TYR A 214 25.69 -7.52 2.74
CA TYR A 214 24.44 -7.70 3.48
C TYR A 214 24.53 -8.87 4.47
N ASP A 215 25.04 -10.02 4.02
CA ASP A 215 25.08 -11.23 4.87
C ASP A 215 26.09 -11.08 6.02
N SER A 216 27.16 -10.27 5.85
CA SER A 216 28.12 -9.94 6.92
C SER A 216 27.55 -9.02 8.00
N ASN A 217 26.74 -8.02 7.63
CA ASN A 217 26.10 -7.10 8.58
C ASN A 217 24.91 -7.75 9.30
N ALA A 218 24.18 -8.64 8.61
CA ALA A 218 23.12 -9.44 9.24
C ALA A 218 23.68 -10.43 10.28
N THR A 219 24.85 -11.02 10.02
CA THR A 219 25.49 -11.94 10.98
C THR A 219 26.14 -11.22 12.16
N SER A 220 26.69 -10.01 11.99
CA SER A 220 27.20 -9.20 13.10
C SER A 220 26.08 -8.70 14.03
N GLU A 221 24.94 -8.24 13.49
CA GLU A 221 23.81 -7.79 14.32
C GLU A 221 23.11 -8.93 15.07
N ILE A 222 23.11 -10.16 14.52
CA ILE A 222 22.60 -11.35 15.21
C ILE A 222 23.57 -11.78 16.33
N SER A 223 24.88 -11.63 16.13
CA SER A 223 25.90 -11.93 17.15
C SER A 223 25.82 -10.97 18.35
N ASP A 224 25.61 -9.68 18.11
CA ASP A 224 25.51 -8.67 19.18
C ASP A 224 24.20 -8.73 19.98
N LYS A 225 23.15 -9.38 19.44
CA LYS A 225 21.85 -9.55 20.10
C LYS A 225 21.69 -10.86 20.87
N ASN A 226 22.73 -11.70 20.98
CA ASN A 226 22.69 -12.94 21.75
C ASN A 226 23.54 -12.85 23.04
N PRO A 227 23.01 -12.29 24.14
CA PRO A 227 23.70 -12.28 25.45
C PRO A 227 23.54 -13.63 26.17
N GLN A 228 23.80 -14.75 25.47
CA GLN A 228 23.86 -16.09 26.06
C GLN A 228 25.13 -16.81 25.61
N SER A 229 26.28 -16.28 26.05
CA SER A 229 27.48 -17.08 26.29
C SER A 229 28.37 -16.42 27.35
N ALA A 230 27.92 -16.47 28.60
CA ALA A 230 28.74 -16.47 29.81
C ALA A 230 27.93 -17.15 30.93
#